data_AF-A0A7D9ELL5-F1
#
_entry.id   AF-A0A7D9ELL5-F1
#
_cell.length_a   1.000
_cell.length_b   1.000
_cell.length_c   1.000
_cell.angle_alpha   90.00
_cell.angle_beta   90.00
_cell.angle_gamma   90.00
#
_symmetry.space_group_name_H-M   'P 1'
#
loop_
_entity.id
_entity.type
_entity.pdbx_description
1 polymer ?
#
loop_
_entity_poly.entity_id
_entity_poly.type
_entity_poly.pdbx_seq_one_letter_code
_entity_poly.pdbx_strand_id
1 'polypeptide(L)'
;MTTKKLREENELLRSEIEGLKNQLYKISEDLKTQQATAASKSSRTAEAKQAKDTIERTNSEERAEAVVFMSKQYDDLEVFRKQATQDIQQITKKLDSISKKCDEITEAIELAEQYSYQYNIKIMGVPQLNEKESAETTASLCMKLFTAMGVTDVSLQDIDIAHRVQSRRPSQNSNPIICKFVRRLAKEKIMAARKHALDNITPDQL
;
A
#
# COMPACT_ATOMS: atom_id res chain seq x y z
N MET A 1 -91.59 -84.71 2.87
CA MET A 1 -90.12 -84.79 2.77
C MET A 1 -89.64 -85.98 3.60
N THR A 2 -88.84 -86.87 3.02
CA THR A 2 -88.32 -88.07 3.68
C THR A 2 -87.10 -87.71 4.54
N THR A 3 -87.04 -88.25 5.75
CA THR A 3 -85.99 -88.04 6.79
C THR A 3 -84.55 -88.25 6.28
N LYS A 4 -84.37 -88.94 5.15
CA LYS A 4 -83.08 -89.18 4.50
C LYS A 4 -82.47 -87.91 3.87
N LYS A 5 -83.28 -87.05 3.23
CA LYS A 5 -82.80 -85.80 2.60
C LYS A 5 -82.25 -84.80 3.62
N LEU A 6 -82.91 -84.68 4.78
CA LEU A 6 -82.47 -83.81 5.88
C LEU A 6 -81.13 -84.24 6.48
N ARG A 7 -80.77 -85.54 6.42
CA ARG A 7 -79.48 -86.04 6.90
C ARG A 7 -78.34 -85.66 5.97
N GLU A 8 -78.53 -85.83 4.66
CA GLU A 8 -77.54 -85.46 3.64
C GLU A 8 -77.26 -83.95 3.66
N GLU A 9 -78.30 -83.13 3.80
CA GLU A 9 -78.16 -81.67 3.90
C GLU A 9 -77.43 -81.24 5.19
N ASN A 10 -77.68 -81.92 6.31
CA ASN A 10 -76.94 -81.66 7.56
C ASN A 10 -75.46 -82.06 7.49
N GLU A 11 -75.10 -83.11 6.75
CA GLU A 11 -73.70 -83.49 6.55
C GLU A 11 -72.95 -82.50 5.65
N LEU A 12 -73.60 -82.02 4.59
CA LEU A 12 -73.05 -80.98 3.71
C LEU A 12 -72.77 -79.69 4.48
N LEU A 13 -73.75 -79.20 5.26
CA LEU A 13 -73.60 -78.01 6.09
C LEU A 13 -72.46 -78.15 7.11
N ARG A 14 -72.27 -79.34 7.70
CA ARG A 14 -71.15 -79.60 8.61
C ARG A 14 -69.80 -79.49 7.91
N SER A 15 -69.68 -80.03 6.71
CA SER A 15 -68.45 -79.93 5.92
C SER A 15 -68.12 -78.48 5.54
N GLU A 16 -69.15 -77.69 5.21
CA GLU A 16 -69.00 -76.29 4.81
C GLU A 16 -68.60 -75.42 6.01
N ILE A 17 -69.21 -75.65 7.18
CA ILE A 17 -68.83 -75.01 8.43
C ILE A 17 -67.37 -75.31 8.78
N GLU A 18 -66.91 -76.55 8.63
CA GLU A 18 -65.52 -76.92 8.90
C GLU A 18 -64.55 -76.26 7.90
N GLY A 19 -64.94 -76.17 6.63
CA GLY A 19 -64.19 -75.44 5.60
C GLY A 19 -64.03 -73.96 5.92
N LEU A 20 -65.14 -73.30 6.28
CA LEU A 20 -65.14 -71.88 6.66
C LEU A 20 -64.32 -71.63 7.93
N LYS A 21 -64.38 -72.54 8.90
CA LYS A 21 -63.59 -72.44 10.14
C LYS A 21 -62.09 -72.49 9.84
N ASN A 22 -61.65 -73.39 8.97
CA ASN A 22 -60.25 -73.48 8.56
C ASN A 22 -59.77 -72.25 7.79
N GLN A 23 -60.62 -71.67 6.92
CA GLN A 23 -60.31 -70.41 6.25
C GLN A 23 -60.18 -69.25 7.23
N LEU A 24 -61.07 -69.16 8.22
CA LEU A 24 -60.99 -68.14 9.27
C LEU A 24 -59.73 -68.27 10.13
N TYR A 25 -59.30 -69.49 10.47
CA TYR A 25 -58.04 -69.69 11.19
C TYR A 25 -56.84 -69.18 10.38
N LYS A 26 -56.78 -69.49 9.08
CA LYS A 26 -55.66 -69.08 8.23
C LYS A 26 -55.59 -67.56 8.05
N ILE A 27 -56.74 -66.92 7.81
CA ILE A 27 -56.83 -65.45 7.74
C ILE A 27 -56.42 -64.79 9.06
N SER A 28 -56.80 -65.38 10.20
CA SER A 28 -56.40 -64.87 11.52
C SER A 28 -54.89 -64.95 11.74
N GLU A 29 -54.22 -65.97 11.21
CA GLU A 29 -52.78 -66.16 11.36
C GLU A 29 -51.99 -65.21 10.44
N ASP A 30 -52.46 -65.04 9.20
CA ASP A 30 -51.92 -64.06 8.25
C ASP A 30 -52.07 -62.62 8.75
N LEU A 31 -53.19 -62.29 9.42
CA LEU A 31 -53.38 -60.98 10.05
C LEU A 31 -52.40 -60.71 11.19
N LYS A 32 -52.12 -61.72 12.03
CA LYS A 32 -51.15 -61.59 13.13
C LYS A 32 -49.72 -61.38 12.61
N THR A 33 -49.32 -62.09 11.57
CA THR A 33 -47.99 -61.94 10.97
C THR A 33 -47.82 -60.60 10.25
N GLN A 34 -48.86 -60.09 9.60
CA GLN A 34 -48.85 -58.74 9.01
C GLN A 34 -48.78 -57.64 10.09
N GLN A 35 -49.47 -57.80 11.22
CA GLN A 35 -49.39 -56.83 12.32
C GLN A 35 -47.99 -56.78 12.96
N ALA A 36 -47.35 -57.93 13.18
CA ALA A 36 -46.00 -58.00 13.74
C ALA A 36 -44.93 -57.39 12.81
N THR A 37 -45.05 -57.62 11.49
CA THR A 37 -44.12 -57.05 10.51
C THR A 37 -44.34 -55.55 10.27
N ALA A 38 -45.58 -55.06 10.37
CA ALA A 38 -45.88 -53.62 10.31
C ALA A 38 -45.35 -52.85 11.52
N ALA A 39 -45.48 -53.39 12.74
CA ALA A 39 -44.92 -52.80 13.96
C ALA A 39 -43.39 -52.69 13.90
N SER A 40 -42.72 -53.72 13.39
CA SER A 40 -41.25 -53.77 13.26
C SER A 40 -40.70 -52.79 12.21
N LYS A 41 -41.44 -52.56 11.11
CA LYS A 41 -41.09 -51.56 10.08
C LYS A 41 -41.38 -50.13 10.55
N SER A 42 -42.43 -49.93 11.33
CA SER A 42 -42.76 -48.62 11.91
C SER A 42 -41.73 -48.16 12.94
N SER A 43 -41.19 -49.06 13.78
CA SER A 43 -40.10 -48.76 14.72
C SER A 43 -38.81 -48.36 14.00
N ARG A 44 -38.36 -49.15 13.00
CA ARG A 44 -37.12 -48.85 12.25
C ARG A 44 -37.20 -47.56 11.43
N THR A 45 -38.39 -47.21 10.92
CA THR A 45 -38.59 -45.95 10.19
C THR A 45 -38.67 -44.74 11.11
N ALA A 46 -39.19 -44.90 12.34
CA ALA A 46 -39.18 -43.84 13.35
C ALA A 46 -37.75 -43.54 13.84
N GLU A 47 -36.95 -44.56 14.14
CA GLU A 47 -35.55 -44.40 14.57
C GLU A 47 -34.67 -43.80 13.45
N ALA A 48 -34.83 -44.26 12.20
CA ALA A 48 -34.10 -43.70 11.07
C ALA A 48 -34.50 -42.24 10.77
N LYS A 49 -35.78 -41.89 10.97
CA LYS A 49 -36.26 -40.51 10.80
C LYS A 49 -35.76 -39.61 11.94
N GLN A 50 -35.76 -40.09 13.17
CA GLN A 50 -35.25 -39.34 14.32
C GLN A 50 -33.73 -39.15 14.26
N ALA A 51 -32.98 -40.16 13.81
CA ALA A 51 -31.54 -40.03 13.56
C ALA A 51 -31.24 -39.03 12.44
N LYS A 52 -32.02 -39.07 11.35
CA LYS A 52 -31.90 -38.09 10.24
C LYS A 52 -32.22 -36.66 10.69
N ASP A 53 -33.30 -36.47 11.45
CA ASP A 53 -33.68 -35.17 11.99
C ASP A 53 -32.63 -34.65 12.99
N THR A 54 -32.01 -35.54 13.76
CA THR A 54 -30.91 -35.18 14.67
C THR A 54 -29.67 -34.74 13.90
N ILE A 55 -29.27 -35.48 12.85
CA ILE A 55 -28.12 -35.13 12.00
C ILE A 55 -28.36 -33.82 11.22
N GLU A 56 -29.58 -33.58 10.73
CA GLU A 56 -29.93 -32.31 10.07
C GLU A 56 -29.89 -31.14 11.04
N ARG A 57 -30.33 -31.33 12.31
CA ARG A 57 -30.22 -30.30 13.35
C ARG A 57 -28.79 -30.01 13.74
N THR A 58 -27.96 -31.03 13.98
CA THR A 58 -26.54 -30.82 14.33
C THR A 58 -25.79 -30.14 13.18
N ASN A 59 -26.02 -30.54 11.94
CA ASN A 59 -25.44 -29.87 10.77
C ASN A 59 -25.92 -28.43 10.64
N SER A 60 -27.18 -28.14 10.99
CA SER A 60 -27.70 -26.77 11.01
C SER A 60 -27.06 -25.92 12.11
N GLU A 61 -26.80 -26.51 13.27
CA GLU A 61 -26.16 -25.86 14.42
C GLU A 61 -24.68 -25.56 14.12
N GLU A 62 -23.92 -26.54 13.61
CA GLU A 62 -22.53 -26.36 13.18
C GLU A 62 -22.39 -25.29 12.08
N ARG A 63 -23.33 -25.25 11.13
CA ARG A 63 -23.37 -24.20 10.10
C ARG A 63 -23.68 -22.83 10.69
N ALA A 64 -24.55 -22.75 11.69
CA ALA A 64 -24.82 -21.49 12.38
C ALA A 64 -23.60 -20.99 13.16
N GLU A 65 -22.89 -21.88 13.87
CA GLU A 65 -21.65 -21.56 14.57
C GLU A 65 -20.55 -21.08 13.61
N ALA A 66 -20.37 -21.75 12.47
CA ALA A 66 -19.43 -21.32 11.44
C ALA A 66 -19.75 -19.93 10.88
N VAL A 67 -21.03 -19.62 10.67
CA VAL A 67 -21.47 -18.29 10.21
C VAL A 67 -21.20 -17.23 11.28
N VAL A 68 -21.49 -17.51 12.54
CA VAL A 68 -21.20 -16.57 13.66
C VAL A 68 -19.70 -16.34 13.80
N PHE A 69 -18.88 -17.39 13.69
CA PHE A 69 -17.43 -17.29 13.70
C PHE A 69 -16.92 -16.41 12.56
N MET A 70 -17.38 -16.62 11.33
CA MET A 70 -17.01 -15.79 10.19
C MET A 70 -17.47 -14.33 10.36
N SER A 71 -18.66 -14.10 10.91
CA SER A 71 -19.17 -12.75 11.20
C SER A 71 -18.24 -12.02 12.16
N LYS A 72 -17.81 -12.67 13.24
CA LYS A 72 -16.88 -12.08 14.22
C LYS A 72 -15.53 -11.73 13.58
N GLN A 73 -14.98 -12.63 12.76
CA GLN A 73 -13.73 -12.37 12.04
C GLN A 73 -13.86 -11.18 11.07
N TYR A 74 -15.04 -11.02 10.45
CA TYR A 74 -15.32 -9.89 9.59
C TYR A 74 -15.41 -8.57 10.38
N ASP A 75 -16.07 -8.58 11.54
CA ASP A 75 -16.15 -7.42 12.44
C ASP A 75 -14.75 -7.00 12.91
N ASP A 76 -13.92 -7.96 13.33
CA ASP A 76 -12.53 -7.71 13.75
C ASP A 76 -11.70 -7.13 12.59
N LEU A 77 -11.87 -7.67 11.37
CA LEU A 77 -11.21 -7.16 10.18
C LEU A 77 -11.67 -5.75 9.82
N GLU A 78 -12.94 -5.43 9.99
CA GLU A 78 -13.51 -4.11 9.73
C GLU A 78 -12.99 -3.08 10.75
N VAL A 79 -12.85 -3.45 12.02
CA VAL A 79 -12.20 -2.63 13.05
C VAL A 79 -10.73 -2.38 12.69
N PHE A 80 -9.99 -3.42 12.31
CA PHE A 80 -8.60 -3.29 11.89
C PHE A 80 -8.45 -2.39 10.67
N ARG A 81 -9.31 -2.58 9.65
CA ARG A 81 -9.32 -1.76 8.43
C ARG A 81 -9.55 -0.28 8.76
N LYS A 82 -10.49 0.01 9.66
CA LYS A 82 -10.74 1.38 10.12
C LYS A 82 -9.51 1.97 10.81
N GLN A 83 -8.89 1.23 11.73
CA GLN A 83 -7.69 1.71 12.42
C GLN A 83 -6.53 1.96 11.45
N ALA A 84 -6.22 0.99 10.57
CA ALA A 84 -5.17 1.13 9.57
C ALA A 84 -5.43 2.33 8.64
N THR A 85 -6.68 2.56 8.25
CA THR A 85 -7.06 3.73 7.44
C THR A 85 -6.82 5.04 8.20
N GLN A 86 -7.16 5.09 9.49
CA GLN A 86 -6.91 6.26 10.33
C GLN A 86 -5.41 6.53 10.47
N ASP A 87 -4.61 5.48 10.70
CA ASP A 87 -3.16 5.61 10.86
C ASP A 87 -2.50 6.08 9.56
N ILE A 88 -2.91 5.54 8.41
CA ILE A 88 -2.48 6.01 7.09
C ILE A 88 -2.82 7.50 6.92
N GLN A 89 -4.04 7.92 7.22
CA GLN A 89 -4.44 9.33 7.13
C GLN A 89 -3.61 10.22 8.07
N GLN A 90 -3.31 9.77 9.27
CA GLN A 90 -2.45 10.51 10.20
C GLN A 90 -1.02 10.64 9.68
N ILE A 91 -0.45 9.56 9.13
CA ILE A 91 0.88 9.56 8.54
C ILE A 91 0.93 10.49 7.33
N THR A 92 -0.05 10.43 6.43
CA THR A 92 -0.14 11.33 5.27
C THR A 92 -0.17 12.79 5.72
N LYS A 93 -1.00 13.15 6.71
CA LYS A 93 -1.04 14.52 7.26
C LYS A 93 0.29 14.97 7.85
N LYS A 94 0.99 14.07 8.58
CA LYS A 94 2.32 14.36 9.12
C LYS A 94 3.34 14.55 8.00
N LEU A 95 3.30 13.73 6.96
CA LEU A 95 4.17 13.83 5.80
C LEU A 95 3.96 15.17 5.07
N ASP A 96 2.71 15.56 4.83
CA ASP A 96 2.38 16.85 4.21
C ASP A 96 2.89 18.02 5.06
N SER A 97 2.75 17.94 6.38
CA SER A 97 3.28 18.96 7.29
C SER A 97 4.80 19.03 7.27
N ILE A 98 5.49 17.90 7.18
CA ILE A 98 6.95 17.84 7.09
C ILE A 98 7.40 18.41 5.75
N SER A 99 6.75 18.04 4.65
CA SER A 99 7.05 18.56 3.32
C SER A 99 6.99 20.09 3.30
N LYS A 100 5.91 20.68 3.82
CA LYS A 100 5.77 22.14 3.91
C LYS A 100 6.88 22.79 4.73
N LYS A 101 7.25 22.19 5.88
CA LYS A 101 8.37 22.68 6.69
C LYS A 101 9.71 22.58 5.96
N CYS A 102 9.93 21.55 5.16
CA CYS A 102 11.12 21.43 4.33
C CYS A 102 11.17 22.53 3.26
N ASP A 103 10.03 22.85 2.64
CA ASP A 103 9.93 23.95 1.68
C ASP A 103 10.22 25.30 2.36
N GLU A 104 9.60 25.57 3.51
CA GLU A 104 9.85 26.76 4.33
C GLU A 104 11.33 26.89 4.74
N ILE A 105 11.97 25.79 5.15
CA ILE A 105 13.39 25.78 5.50
C ILE A 105 14.24 26.06 4.26
N THR A 106 13.88 25.50 3.10
CA THR A 106 14.60 25.74 1.85
C THR A 106 14.54 27.22 1.47
N GLU A 107 13.35 27.82 1.52
CA GLU A 107 13.18 29.26 1.28
C GLU A 107 13.97 30.10 2.31
N ALA A 108 13.94 29.73 3.58
CA ALA A 108 14.69 30.42 4.62
C ALA A 108 16.22 30.34 4.40
N ILE A 109 16.72 29.18 3.96
CA ILE A 109 18.13 29.00 3.59
C ILE A 109 18.46 29.85 2.37
N GLU A 110 17.65 29.82 1.31
CA GLU A 110 17.88 30.63 0.12
C GLU A 110 17.93 32.12 0.46
N LEU A 111 17.00 32.62 1.28
CA LEU A 111 16.99 34.01 1.75
C LEU A 111 18.21 34.34 2.62
N ALA A 112 18.60 33.45 3.54
CA ALA A 112 19.77 33.64 4.40
C ALA A 112 21.08 33.65 3.59
N GLU A 113 21.21 32.73 2.63
CA GLU A 113 22.37 32.65 1.74
C GLU A 113 22.38 33.77 0.70
N GLN A 114 21.23 34.29 0.28
CA GLN A 114 21.15 35.39 -0.68
C GLN A 114 21.95 36.59 -0.19
N TYR A 115 21.88 36.93 1.10
CA TYR A 115 22.71 38.00 1.68
C TYR A 115 24.21 37.70 1.58
N SER A 116 24.64 36.44 1.79
CA SER A 116 26.02 36.01 1.61
C SER A 116 26.48 36.11 0.15
N TYR A 117 25.64 35.68 -0.80
CA TYR A 117 25.93 35.73 -2.24
C TYR A 117 25.90 37.15 -2.83
N GLN A 118 25.33 38.13 -2.13
CA GLN A 118 25.34 39.52 -2.58
C GLN A 118 26.75 40.05 -2.81
N TYR A 119 27.76 39.53 -2.11
CA TYR A 119 29.16 39.94 -2.25
C TYR A 119 29.99 39.03 -3.15
N ASN A 120 29.44 37.90 -3.58
CA ASN A 120 30.18 36.90 -4.35
C ASN A 120 29.89 37.01 -5.85
N ILE A 121 30.91 36.77 -6.67
CA ILE A 121 30.75 36.44 -8.09
C ILE A 121 31.36 35.08 -8.38
N LYS A 122 30.78 34.37 -9.35
CA LYS A 122 31.30 33.10 -9.86
C LYS A 122 31.87 33.32 -11.26
N ILE A 123 33.13 33.00 -11.43
CA ILE A 123 33.87 33.15 -12.69
C ILE A 123 34.16 31.75 -13.23
N MET A 124 33.78 31.52 -14.48
CA MET A 124 33.92 30.24 -15.19
C MET A 124 34.98 30.37 -16.29
N GLY A 125 35.65 29.26 -16.62
CA GLY A 125 36.53 29.20 -17.80
C GLY A 125 37.90 29.83 -17.65
N VAL A 126 38.26 30.30 -16.45
CA VAL A 126 39.61 30.82 -16.18
C VAL A 126 40.60 29.66 -16.07
N PRO A 127 41.66 29.58 -16.90
CA PRO A 127 42.65 28.52 -16.84
C PRO A 127 43.28 28.39 -15.45
N GLN A 128 43.66 27.18 -15.08
CA GLN A 128 44.35 26.92 -13.82
C GLN A 128 45.86 26.96 -14.07
N LEU A 129 46.56 27.83 -13.34
CA LEU A 129 48.01 28.04 -13.50
C LEU A 129 48.81 26.95 -12.79
N ASN A 130 48.35 26.49 -11.62
CA ASN A 130 48.99 25.47 -10.78
C ASN A 130 47.94 24.56 -10.12
N GLU A 131 48.30 23.32 -9.76
CA GLU A 131 47.38 22.41 -9.05
C GLU A 131 46.85 23.00 -7.74
N LYS A 132 47.67 23.79 -7.04
CA LYS A 132 47.31 24.51 -5.80
C LYS A 132 47.55 26.01 -6.00
N GLU A 133 46.52 26.74 -6.37
CA GLU A 133 46.53 28.20 -6.40
C GLU A 133 46.27 28.76 -5.00
N SER A 134 47.06 29.74 -4.59
CA SER A 134 46.79 30.51 -3.37
C SER A 134 45.68 31.53 -3.60
N ALA A 135 45.03 31.99 -2.52
CA ALA A 135 43.99 33.00 -2.62
C ALA A 135 44.49 34.32 -3.27
N GLU A 136 45.73 34.71 -2.97
CA GLU A 136 46.36 35.90 -3.55
C GLU A 136 46.59 35.77 -5.06
N THR A 137 47.08 34.61 -5.51
CA THR A 137 47.27 34.33 -6.94
C THR A 137 45.95 34.33 -7.70
N THR A 138 44.90 33.73 -7.12
CA THR A 138 43.57 33.69 -7.72
C THR A 138 42.92 35.08 -7.72
N ALA A 139 43.13 35.89 -6.68
CA ALA A 139 42.65 37.28 -6.64
C ALA A 139 43.34 38.16 -7.68
N SER A 140 44.65 37.98 -7.86
CA SER A 140 45.43 38.67 -8.90
C SER A 140 44.94 38.31 -10.30
N LEU A 141 44.58 37.05 -10.54
CA LEU A 141 44.00 36.59 -11.80
C LEU A 141 42.61 37.20 -12.05
N CYS A 142 41.78 37.29 -11.02
CA CYS A 142 40.50 38.02 -11.09
C CYS A 142 40.73 39.49 -11.46
N MET A 143 41.72 40.15 -10.86
CA MET A 143 42.03 41.55 -11.17
C MET A 143 42.48 41.75 -12.60
N LYS A 144 43.34 40.88 -13.15
CA LYS A 144 43.73 40.94 -14.56
C LYS A 144 42.50 40.84 -15.47
N LEU A 145 41.58 39.93 -15.17
CA LEU A 145 40.31 39.79 -15.89
C LEU A 145 39.47 41.06 -15.78
N PHE A 146 39.35 41.67 -14.59
CA PHE A 146 38.56 42.89 -14.41
C PHE A 146 39.17 44.08 -15.16
N THR A 147 40.49 44.21 -15.16
CA THR A 147 41.20 45.23 -15.95
C THR A 147 41.01 45.02 -17.44
N ALA A 148 41.07 43.77 -17.92
CA ALA A 148 40.80 43.43 -19.33
C ALA A 148 39.34 43.73 -19.74
N MET A 149 38.40 43.65 -18.80
CA MET A 149 37.01 44.11 -19.00
C MET A 149 36.84 45.64 -18.99
N GLY A 150 37.91 46.41 -18.77
CA GLY A 150 37.87 47.87 -18.70
C GLY A 150 37.44 48.42 -17.33
N VAL A 151 37.48 47.61 -16.26
CA VAL A 151 37.17 48.07 -14.90
C VAL A 151 38.44 48.62 -14.24
N THR A 152 38.54 49.94 -14.12
CA THR A 152 39.71 50.62 -13.52
C THR A 152 39.56 50.97 -12.04
N ASP A 153 38.32 51.11 -11.57
CA ASP A 153 38.01 51.64 -10.22
C ASP A 153 37.81 50.54 -9.16
N VAL A 154 38.45 49.39 -9.35
CA VAL A 154 38.44 48.27 -8.41
C VAL A 154 39.88 47.85 -8.16
N SER A 155 40.22 47.62 -6.90
CA SER A 155 41.57 47.23 -6.48
C SER A 155 41.56 45.86 -5.80
N LEU A 156 42.75 45.29 -5.55
CA LEU A 156 42.88 44.06 -4.76
C LEU A 156 42.29 44.19 -3.35
N GLN A 157 42.27 45.40 -2.76
CA GLN A 157 41.70 45.64 -1.43
C GLN A 157 40.16 45.53 -1.41
N ASP A 158 39.52 45.59 -2.58
CA ASP A 158 38.08 45.38 -2.70
C ASP A 158 37.72 43.89 -2.68
N ILE A 159 38.69 42.99 -2.87
CA ILE A 159 38.52 41.55 -2.80
C ILE A 159 38.81 41.08 -1.37
N ASP A 160 37.83 40.44 -0.75
CA ASP A 160 37.96 39.79 0.56
C ASP A 160 38.71 38.46 0.41
N ILE A 161 38.22 37.60 -0.49
CA ILE A 161 38.86 36.32 -0.82
C ILE A 161 38.49 35.87 -2.22
N ALA A 162 39.44 35.26 -2.93
CA ALA A 162 39.19 34.54 -4.18
C ALA A 162 39.75 33.13 -4.08
N HIS A 163 38.96 32.13 -4.46
CA HIS A 163 39.40 30.73 -4.43
C HIS A 163 38.67 29.88 -5.47
N ARG A 164 39.30 28.77 -5.86
CA ARG A 164 38.71 27.76 -6.74
C ARG A 164 37.76 26.88 -5.95
N VAL A 165 36.56 26.65 -6.48
CA VAL A 165 35.61 25.69 -5.91
C VAL A 165 35.77 24.35 -6.61
N GLN A 166 36.05 23.32 -5.83
CA GLN A 166 36.14 21.95 -6.35
C GLN A 166 34.79 21.54 -6.94
N SER A 167 34.78 21.17 -8.21
CA SER A 167 33.59 20.58 -8.82
C SER A 167 33.44 19.12 -8.39
N ARG A 168 32.22 18.71 -8.01
CA ARG A 168 31.90 17.30 -7.69
C ARG A 168 32.12 16.36 -8.88
N ARG A 169 32.10 16.91 -10.09
CA ARG A 169 32.45 16.18 -11.33
C ARG A 169 33.71 16.81 -11.91
N PRO A 170 34.81 16.06 -12.07
CA PRO A 170 35.97 16.58 -12.78
C PRO A 170 35.53 16.88 -14.21
N SER A 171 35.45 18.16 -14.55
CA SER A 171 35.16 18.60 -15.91
C SER A 171 36.49 18.79 -16.65
N GLN A 172 36.48 18.73 -17.98
CA GLN A 172 37.63 19.14 -18.79
C GLN A 172 38.01 20.60 -18.58
N ASN A 173 37.10 21.42 -18.05
CA ASN A 173 37.33 22.83 -17.74
C ASN A 173 37.90 23.01 -16.32
N SER A 174 38.73 24.04 -16.17
CA SER A 174 39.29 24.46 -14.89
C SER A 174 38.19 24.79 -13.86
N ASN A 175 38.48 24.52 -12.59
CA ASN A 175 37.53 24.75 -11.49
C ASN A 175 37.06 26.23 -11.45
N PRO A 176 35.75 26.48 -11.20
CA PRO A 176 35.24 27.85 -11.09
C PRO A 176 35.92 28.62 -9.97
N ILE A 177 36.10 29.93 -10.15
CA ILE A 177 36.55 30.82 -9.08
C ILE A 177 35.33 31.46 -8.43
N ILE A 178 35.28 31.45 -7.10
CA ILE A 178 34.42 32.35 -6.32
C ILE A 178 35.28 33.51 -5.84
N CYS A 179 34.90 34.72 -6.23
CA CYS A 179 35.54 35.95 -5.80
C CYS A 179 34.53 36.73 -4.94
N LYS A 180 34.88 36.92 -3.66
CA LYS A 180 34.09 37.67 -2.67
C LYS A 180 34.67 39.06 -2.52
N PHE A 181 33.81 40.06 -2.55
CA PHE A 181 34.19 41.46 -2.36
C PHE A 181 33.89 41.94 -0.95
N VAL A 182 34.71 42.86 -0.44
CA VAL A 182 34.46 43.59 0.82
C VAL A 182 33.23 44.48 0.67
N ARG A 183 33.05 45.09 -0.52
CA ARG A 183 31.99 46.06 -0.81
C ARG A 183 31.15 45.61 -1.99
N ARG A 184 29.82 45.65 -1.81
CA ARG A 184 28.86 45.33 -2.88
C ARG A 184 28.99 46.25 -4.10
N LEU A 185 29.34 47.52 -3.90
CA LEU A 185 29.55 48.49 -4.98
C LEU A 185 30.68 48.08 -5.94
N ALA A 186 31.75 47.46 -5.44
CA ALA A 186 32.85 46.98 -6.29
C ALA A 186 32.39 45.84 -7.21
N LYS A 187 31.62 44.89 -6.66
CA LYS A 187 30.97 43.83 -7.45
C LYS A 187 30.03 44.40 -8.50
N GLU A 188 29.18 45.36 -8.14
CA GLU A 188 28.18 45.92 -9.05
C GLU A 188 28.83 46.61 -10.26
N LYS A 189 29.95 47.30 -10.07
CA LYS A 189 30.76 47.85 -11.17
C LYS A 189 31.23 46.77 -12.15
N ILE A 190 31.77 45.67 -11.62
CA ILE A 190 32.23 44.54 -12.45
C ILE A 190 31.06 43.89 -13.20
N MET A 191 29.93 43.68 -12.52
CA MET A 191 28.74 43.08 -13.13
C MET A 191 28.09 43.98 -14.19
N ALA A 192 28.19 45.31 -14.04
CA ALA A 192 27.78 46.26 -15.05
C ALA A 192 28.70 46.21 -16.29
N ALA A 193 30.01 46.19 -16.08
CA ALA A 193 31.00 46.08 -17.16
C ALA A 193 30.91 44.75 -17.93
N ARG A 194 30.51 43.66 -17.26
CA ARG A 194 30.30 42.34 -17.88
C ARG A 194 29.45 42.38 -19.14
N LYS A 195 28.44 43.25 -19.21
CA LYS A 195 27.56 43.39 -20.40
C LYS A 195 28.34 43.78 -21.66
N HIS A 196 29.48 44.44 -21.50
CA HIS A 196 30.35 44.94 -22.57
C HIS A 196 31.69 44.20 -22.66
N ALA A 197 31.89 43.18 -21.81
CA ALA A 197 33.15 42.44 -21.70
C ALA A 197 33.40 41.51 -22.90
N LEU A 198 32.34 40.97 -23.50
CA LEU A 198 32.44 40.06 -24.66
C LEU A 198 32.99 40.77 -25.91
N ASP A 199 32.89 42.09 -25.99
CA ASP A 199 33.41 42.88 -27.10
C ASP A 199 34.92 43.18 -26.96
N ASN A 200 35.47 43.05 -25.74
CA ASN A 200 36.79 43.61 -25.38
C ASN A 200 37.85 42.57 -24.94
N ILE A 201 37.49 41.32 -24.62
CA ILE A 201 38.46 40.32 -24.12
C ILE A 201 38.93 39.41 -25.25
N THR A 202 40.23 39.43 -25.57
CA THR A 202 40.91 38.38 -26.34
C THR A 202 41.58 37.35 -25.43
N PRO A 203 41.63 36.05 -25.81
CA PRO A 203 42.20 34.97 -24.98
C PRO A 203 43.65 35.20 -24.55
N ASP A 204 44.43 35.97 -25.31
CA ASP A 204 45.86 36.21 -25.07
C ASP A 204 46.15 37.18 -23.92
N GLN A 205 45.12 37.79 -23.31
CA GLN A 205 45.27 38.80 -22.25
C GLN A 205 45.07 38.25 -20.82
N LEU A 206 44.80 36.95 -20.67
CA LEU A 206 44.50 36.30 -19.38
C LEU A 206 45.61 35.34 -18.92
#